data_AF-A0A9W7AFE1-F1
#
_entry.id   AF-A0A9W7AFE1-F1
#
_cell.length_a   1.000
_cell.length_b   1.000
_cell.length_c   1.000
_cell.angle_alpha   90.00
_cell.angle_beta   90.00
_cell.angle_gamma   90.00
#
_symmetry.space_group_name_H-M   'P 1'
#
loop_
_entity.id
_entity.type
_entity.pdbx_description
1 polymer ?
#
loop_
_entity_poly.entity_id
_entity_poly.type
_entity_poly.pdbx_seq_one_letter_code
_entity_poly.pdbx_strand_id
1 'polypeptide(L)'
;MEELINMDFSQLLDSATTSSGLLSIKNPLNVLKGLLENFGWFKGEVLEAEIDRLIGKKTGVKGMTFAGLLKYNRKRLRVTATCVTTQRLLWLDADSYPDMKISKAVHASSAIPFFYQPVLHDGLLLVDGGCIRNLPHDAFRGEEGSMLALSLRPGGADLKALENRNITSLLEFSSQLVETLLFGPDSANSLVNMKADDNEKLDLVSIDYGTVGTVDFGLSQVRKLWLVQQGWKATVERLSHCRGKVIDPPPWLVEMKLQAEQEQEEAEAEEERRRKLENEPPEEIKKGLEEMKASLDAFAIDFDVCMQENDRDVAKCCLQAGKVSKDLPRAYTTTILTIFVCRAWWTEESYRCSEISAS
;
A
#
# COMPACT_ATOMS: atom_id res chain seq x y z
N MET A 1 6.43 -1.19 -19.85
CA MET A 1 6.77 -0.81 -18.47
C MET A 1 5.86 0.31 -18.02
N GLU A 2 5.80 1.44 -18.74
CA GLU A 2 4.84 2.53 -18.49
C GLU A 2 3.39 2.04 -18.26
N GLU A 3 2.86 1.19 -19.14
CA GLU A 3 1.50 0.62 -18.97
C GLU A 3 1.31 -0.14 -17.65
N LEU A 4 2.32 -0.85 -17.16
CA LEU A 4 2.24 -1.59 -15.89
C LEU A 4 2.37 -0.67 -14.67
N ILE A 5 3.20 0.37 -14.77
CA ILE A 5 3.38 1.33 -13.67
C ILE A 5 2.13 2.20 -13.51
N ASN A 6 1.50 2.57 -14.63
CA ASN A 6 0.29 3.37 -14.66
C ASN A 6 -0.99 2.55 -14.45
N MET A 7 -0.88 1.22 -14.42
CA MET A 7 -2.02 0.35 -14.13
C MET A 7 -2.46 0.53 -12.69
N ASP A 8 -3.76 0.72 -12.47
CA ASP A 8 -4.36 0.63 -11.16
C ASP A 8 -4.52 -0.85 -10.78
N PHE A 9 -3.66 -1.34 -9.87
CA PHE A 9 -3.69 -2.73 -9.44
C PHE A 9 -4.94 -3.09 -8.64
N SER A 10 -5.69 -2.11 -8.12
CA SER A 10 -6.98 -2.41 -7.48
C SER A 10 -7.99 -2.99 -8.47
N GLN A 11 -7.81 -2.77 -9.78
CA GLN A 11 -8.63 -3.38 -10.83
C GLN A 11 -8.41 -4.90 -10.94
N LEU A 12 -7.28 -5.41 -10.45
CA LEU A 12 -6.99 -6.86 -10.40
C LEU A 12 -7.77 -7.57 -9.29
N LEU A 13 -8.42 -6.81 -8.41
CA LEU A 13 -9.39 -7.31 -7.44
C LEU A 13 -10.72 -7.39 -8.18
N ASP A 14 -11.16 -8.60 -8.52
CA ASP A 14 -12.45 -8.79 -9.20
C ASP A 14 -13.53 -8.02 -8.44
N SER A 15 -14.48 -7.40 -9.16
CA SER A 15 -15.42 -6.41 -8.63
C SER A 15 -16.26 -6.93 -7.45
N ALA A 16 -15.67 -6.90 -6.27
CA ALA A 16 -16.28 -6.97 -4.97
C ALA A 16 -15.52 -5.95 -4.14
N THR A 17 -16.06 -4.73 -4.10
CA THR A 17 -15.71 -3.56 -3.25
C THR A 17 -14.88 -2.45 -3.90
N THR A 18 -15.25 -1.22 -3.54
CA THR A 18 -15.06 0.05 -4.27
C THR A 18 -13.83 0.85 -3.79
N SER A 19 -13.07 1.37 -4.75
CA SER A 19 -12.41 2.71 -4.87
C SER A 19 -11.75 3.43 -3.67
N SER A 20 -11.53 2.84 -2.50
CA SER A 20 -10.98 3.63 -1.38
C SER A 20 -9.97 2.92 -0.49
N GLY A 21 -9.19 1.94 -0.94
CA GLY A 21 -8.04 1.37 -0.18
C GLY A 21 -8.35 0.67 1.15
N LEU A 22 -9.50 0.95 1.76
CA LEU A 22 -10.17 0.22 2.82
C LEU A 22 -11.24 -0.63 2.15
N LEU A 23 -11.21 -1.93 2.43
CA LEU A 23 -12.26 -2.89 2.07
C LEU A 23 -13.62 -2.43 2.63
N SER A 24 -14.34 -1.59 1.88
CA SER A 24 -15.73 -1.27 2.18
C SER A 24 -16.57 -2.46 1.74
N ILE A 25 -16.74 -3.42 2.65
CA ILE A 25 -17.49 -4.66 2.43
C ILE A 25 -18.97 -4.33 2.22
N LYS A 26 -19.35 -4.01 0.98
CA LYS A 26 -20.73 -3.75 0.57
C LYS A 26 -21.67 -4.95 0.84
N ASN A 27 -21.13 -6.15 1.08
CA ASN A 27 -21.94 -7.32 1.43
C ASN A 27 -21.13 -8.40 2.19
N PRO A 28 -21.05 -8.34 3.54
CA PRO A 28 -20.17 -9.21 4.33
C PRO A 28 -20.54 -10.69 4.27
N LEU A 29 -21.81 -11.01 3.99
CA LEU A 29 -22.27 -12.38 3.85
C LEU A 29 -21.74 -13.06 2.57
N ASN A 30 -21.67 -12.34 1.46
CA ASN A 30 -21.16 -12.90 0.20
C ASN A 30 -19.66 -13.14 0.25
N VAL A 31 -18.95 -12.25 0.93
CA VAL A 31 -17.52 -12.37 1.22
C VAL A 31 -17.24 -13.59 2.09
N LEU A 32 -17.97 -13.73 3.20
CA LEU A 32 -17.84 -14.87 4.10
C LEU A 32 -18.18 -16.18 3.37
N LYS A 33 -19.21 -16.17 2.54
CA LYS A 33 -19.58 -17.31 1.68
C LYS A 33 -18.48 -17.65 0.67
N GLY A 34 -17.88 -16.66 0.02
CA GLY A 34 -16.75 -16.84 -0.91
C GLY A 34 -15.56 -17.53 -0.23
N LEU A 35 -15.21 -17.09 0.97
CA LEU A 35 -14.14 -17.68 1.75
C LEU A 35 -14.47 -19.11 2.24
N LEU A 36 -15.70 -19.35 2.70
CA LEU A 36 -16.11 -20.66 3.23
C LEU A 36 -16.35 -21.72 2.15
N GLU A 37 -16.91 -21.34 1.01
CA GLU A 37 -17.27 -22.27 -0.07
C GLU A 37 -16.18 -22.37 -1.15
N ASN A 38 -15.47 -21.27 -1.42
CA ASN A 38 -14.50 -21.18 -2.51
C ASN A 38 -13.06 -20.86 -2.04
N PHE A 39 -12.84 -20.84 -0.73
CA PHE A 39 -11.51 -20.74 -0.10
C PHE A 39 -10.71 -19.45 -0.42
N GLY A 40 -11.36 -18.43 -1.00
CA GLY A 40 -10.71 -17.17 -1.38
C GLY A 40 -11.70 -16.02 -1.58
N TRP A 41 -11.20 -14.80 -1.37
CA TRP A 41 -11.99 -13.57 -1.43
C TRP A 41 -12.23 -13.08 -2.86
N PHE A 42 -11.20 -13.10 -3.69
CA PHE A 42 -11.22 -12.71 -5.10
C PHE A 42 -11.05 -13.96 -5.97
N LYS A 43 -11.66 -14.00 -7.15
CA LYS A 43 -11.55 -15.15 -8.05
C LYS A 43 -10.25 -15.20 -8.84
N GLY A 44 -9.62 -14.05 -9.08
CA GLY A 44 -8.43 -13.87 -9.92
C GLY A 44 -8.69 -13.93 -11.43
N GLU A 45 -9.96 -13.90 -11.86
CA GLU A 45 -10.33 -13.95 -13.28
C GLU A 45 -9.84 -12.71 -14.05
N VAL A 46 -9.90 -11.52 -13.44
CA VAL A 46 -9.37 -10.28 -14.03
C VAL A 46 -7.85 -10.35 -14.16
N LEU A 47 -7.15 -10.89 -13.15
CA LEU A 47 -5.70 -11.12 -13.22
C LEU A 47 -5.35 -12.04 -14.38
N GLU A 48 -6.03 -13.19 -14.53
CA GLU A 48 -5.78 -14.12 -15.63
C GLU A 48 -6.02 -13.47 -17.00
N ALA A 49 -7.12 -12.74 -17.15
CA ALA A 49 -7.47 -12.05 -18.38
C ALA A 49 -6.45 -10.97 -18.74
N GLU A 50 -5.96 -10.21 -17.75
CA GLU A 50 -4.98 -9.16 -17.97
C GLU A 50 -3.61 -9.73 -18.36
N ILE A 51 -3.16 -10.81 -17.72
CA ILE A 51 -1.94 -11.50 -18.12
C ILE A 51 -2.07 -12.04 -19.55
N ASP A 52 -3.21 -12.63 -19.92
CA ASP A 52 -3.45 -13.09 -21.30
C ASP A 52 -3.41 -11.93 -22.30
N ARG A 53 -3.98 -10.77 -21.95
CA ARG A 53 -3.96 -9.56 -22.77
C ARG A 53 -2.54 -9.05 -22.98
N LEU A 54 -1.74 -8.94 -21.92
CA LEU A 54 -0.35 -8.47 -21.99
C LEU A 54 0.53 -9.42 -22.83
N ILE A 55 0.37 -10.73 -22.65
CA ILE A 55 1.07 -11.73 -23.48
C ILE A 55 0.62 -11.64 -24.93
N GLY A 56 -0.69 -11.53 -25.19
CA GLY A 56 -1.26 -11.38 -26.53
C GLY A 56 -0.75 -10.11 -27.23
N LYS A 57 -0.67 -8.98 -26.52
CA LYS A 57 -0.10 -7.73 -27.04
C LYS A 57 1.36 -7.87 -27.44
N LYS A 58 2.16 -8.61 -26.67
CA LYS A 58 3.60 -8.79 -26.94
C LYS A 58 3.88 -9.82 -28.03
N THR A 59 3.07 -10.87 -28.11
CA THR A 59 3.35 -12.04 -28.96
C THR A 59 2.48 -12.11 -30.22
N GLY A 60 1.35 -11.39 -30.24
CA GLY A 60 0.30 -11.53 -31.25
C GLY A 60 -0.60 -12.76 -31.05
N VAL A 61 -0.39 -13.54 -29.98
CA VAL A 61 -1.11 -14.80 -29.75
C VAL A 61 -1.90 -14.72 -28.44
N LYS A 62 -3.22 -14.72 -28.56
CA LYS A 62 -4.13 -14.85 -27.42
C LYS A 62 -4.15 -16.29 -26.91
N GLY A 63 -4.19 -16.50 -25.59
CA GLY A 63 -4.20 -17.83 -25.00
C GLY A 63 -2.88 -18.57 -25.20
N MET A 64 -1.75 -17.86 -25.18
CA MET A 64 -0.42 -18.46 -25.36
C MET A 64 -0.21 -19.61 -24.36
N THR A 65 0.16 -20.78 -24.87
CA THR A 65 0.51 -21.96 -24.06
C THR A 65 2.02 -22.08 -23.87
N PHE A 66 2.46 -22.95 -22.96
CA PHE A 66 3.90 -23.21 -22.78
C PHE A 66 4.55 -23.78 -24.05
N ALA A 67 3.89 -24.73 -24.73
CA ALA A 67 4.36 -25.25 -26.01
C ALA A 67 4.35 -24.16 -27.10
N GLY A 68 3.37 -23.27 -27.07
CA GLY A 68 3.30 -22.09 -27.95
C GLY A 68 4.49 -21.16 -27.76
N LEU A 69 4.83 -20.82 -26.51
CA LEU A 69 5.97 -19.96 -26.20
C LEU A 69 7.30 -20.56 -26.67
N LEU A 70 7.49 -21.87 -26.43
CA LEU A 70 8.68 -22.58 -26.88
C LEU A 70 8.83 -22.54 -28.40
N LYS A 71 7.72 -22.67 -29.15
CA LYS A 71 7.71 -22.51 -30.62
C LYS A 71 7.97 -21.06 -31.03
N TYR A 72 7.43 -20.09 -30.28
CA TYR A 72 7.50 -18.67 -30.59
C TYR A 72 8.92 -18.10 -30.48
N ASN A 73 9.65 -18.38 -29.40
CA ASN A 73 10.98 -17.78 -29.17
C ASN A 73 12.03 -18.73 -28.58
N ARG A 74 11.74 -20.04 -28.51
CA ARG A 74 12.64 -21.07 -27.96
C ARG A 74 12.98 -20.92 -26.47
N LYS A 75 12.39 -19.96 -25.75
CA LYS A 75 12.59 -19.82 -24.31
C LYS A 75 11.70 -20.80 -23.56
N ARG A 76 12.28 -21.43 -22.53
CA ARG A 76 11.55 -22.25 -21.57
C ARG A 76 11.08 -21.37 -20.40
N LEU A 77 9.79 -21.41 -20.12
CA LEU A 77 9.18 -20.80 -18.94
C LEU A 77 8.73 -21.92 -18.02
N ARG A 78 9.13 -21.86 -16.75
CA ARG A 78 8.62 -22.71 -15.67
C ARG A 78 7.93 -21.82 -14.65
N VAL A 79 6.73 -22.21 -14.26
CA VAL A 79 5.92 -21.52 -13.25
C VAL A 79 5.59 -22.53 -12.16
N THR A 80 5.77 -22.16 -10.89
CA THR A 80 5.47 -23.03 -9.76
C THR A 80 4.05 -22.82 -9.27
N ALA A 81 3.34 -23.89 -8.96
CA ALA A 81 2.09 -23.82 -8.21
C ALA A 81 2.08 -24.88 -7.10
N THR A 82 1.48 -24.56 -5.97
CA THR A 82 1.27 -25.53 -4.89
C THR A 82 -0.04 -26.27 -5.15
N CYS A 83 0.02 -27.57 -5.38
CA CYS A 83 -1.17 -28.41 -5.48
C CYS A 83 -1.60 -28.86 -4.08
N VAL A 84 -2.68 -28.29 -3.55
CA VAL A 84 -3.19 -28.65 -2.22
C VAL A 84 -3.87 -30.03 -2.22
N THR A 85 -4.39 -30.49 -3.37
CA THR A 85 -4.96 -31.84 -3.52
C THR A 85 -3.92 -32.93 -3.27
N THR A 86 -2.69 -32.73 -3.76
CA THR A 86 -1.61 -33.75 -3.67
C THR A 86 -0.52 -33.37 -2.68
N GLN A 87 -0.58 -32.16 -2.11
CA GLN A 87 0.42 -31.57 -1.21
C GLN A 87 1.82 -31.51 -1.85
N ARG A 88 1.88 -31.14 -3.14
CA ARG A 88 3.12 -31.12 -3.92
C ARG A 88 3.29 -29.83 -4.70
N LEU A 89 4.54 -29.45 -4.90
CA LEU A 89 4.92 -28.43 -5.87
C LEU A 89 4.75 -28.99 -7.29
N LEU A 90 4.05 -28.25 -8.15
CA LEU A 90 3.97 -28.54 -9.58
C LEU A 90 4.85 -27.55 -10.35
N TRP A 91 5.62 -28.08 -11.30
CA TRP A 91 6.31 -27.29 -12.30
C TRP A 91 5.43 -27.22 -13.55
N LEU A 92 4.79 -26.08 -13.75
CA LEU A 92 3.96 -25.78 -14.90
C LEU A 92 4.86 -25.27 -16.02
N ASP A 93 5.07 -26.09 -17.03
CA ASP A 93 5.99 -25.80 -18.14
C ASP A 93 5.65 -26.58 -19.41
N ALA A 94 6.50 -26.44 -20.44
CA ALA A 94 6.29 -27.10 -21.73
C ALA A 94 6.49 -28.62 -21.70
N ASP A 95 7.15 -29.17 -20.67
CA ASP A 95 7.42 -30.61 -20.56
C ASP A 95 6.26 -31.31 -19.82
N SER A 96 5.70 -30.67 -18.80
CA SER A 96 4.68 -31.24 -17.91
C SER A 96 3.26 -30.80 -18.28
N TYR A 97 3.07 -29.55 -18.74
CA TYR A 97 1.77 -28.93 -19.03
C TYR A 97 1.80 -28.13 -20.35
N PRO A 98 2.18 -28.76 -21.49
CA PRO A 98 2.44 -28.05 -22.76
C PRO A 98 1.27 -27.19 -23.27
N ASP A 99 0.04 -27.67 -23.08
CA ASP A 99 -1.18 -27.04 -23.58
C ASP A 99 -1.85 -26.09 -22.58
N MET A 100 -1.32 -26.00 -21.35
CA MET A 100 -1.82 -25.05 -20.37
C MET A 100 -1.49 -23.61 -20.81
N LYS A 101 -2.49 -22.73 -20.75
CA LYS A 101 -2.29 -21.30 -20.97
C LYS A 101 -1.36 -20.73 -19.90
N ILE A 102 -0.40 -19.93 -20.33
CA ILE A 102 0.55 -19.27 -19.43
C ILE A 102 -0.19 -18.36 -18.45
N SER A 103 -1.22 -17.65 -18.91
CA SER A 103 -2.05 -16.81 -18.03
C SER A 103 -2.69 -17.59 -16.89
N LYS A 104 -3.26 -18.76 -17.18
CA LYS A 104 -3.84 -19.66 -16.16
C LYS A 104 -2.78 -20.18 -15.19
N ALA A 105 -1.59 -20.49 -15.68
CA ALA A 105 -0.48 -20.94 -14.84
C ALA A 105 0.01 -19.83 -13.90
N VAL A 106 0.12 -18.59 -14.39
CA VAL A 106 0.46 -17.41 -13.58
C VAL A 106 -0.65 -17.13 -12.56
N HIS A 107 -1.92 -17.20 -12.95
CA HIS A 107 -3.04 -17.08 -12.01
C HIS A 107 -2.95 -18.13 -10.88
N ALA A 108 -2.74 -19.40 -11.21
CA ALA A 108 -2.55 -20.45 -10.21
C ALA A 108 -1.34 -20.17 -9.29
N SER A 109 -0.21 -19.73 -9.86
CA SER A 109 1.01 -19.38 -9.13
C SER A 109 0.87 -18.15 -8.25
N SER A 110 -0.09 -17.27 -8.51
CA SER A 110 -0.36 -16.05 -7.75
C SER A 110 -1.63 -16.16 -6.90
N ALA A 111 -2.25 -17.34 -6.82
CA ALA A 111 -3.48 -17.57 -6.08
C ALA A 111 -3.18 -17.70 -4.57
N ILE A 112 -2.82 -16.56 -3.95
CA ILE A 112 -2.49 -16.47 -2.52
C ILE A 112 -3.67 -17.02 -1.70
N PRO A 113 -3.45 -18.04 -0.84
CA PRO A 113 -4.53 -18.64 -0.05
C PRO A 113 -5.36 -17.61 0.70
N PHE A 114 -6.68 -17.83 0.77
CA PHE A 114 -7.67 -16.94 1.41
C PHE A 114 -7.89 -15.59 0.71
N PHE A 115 -6.91 -15.10 -0.07
CA PHE A 115 -7.04 -13.87 -0.85
C PHE A 115 -7.61 -14.15 -2.23
N TYR A 116 -6.95 -14.98 -3.04
CA TYR A 116 -7.47 -15.46 -4.31
C TYR A 116 -8.03 -16.88 -4.16
N GLN A 117 -9.08 -17.19 -4.91
CA GLN A 117 -9.65 -18.53 -4.98
C GLN A 117 -8.65 -19.49 -5.63
N PRO A 118 -8.52 -20.73 -5.13
CA PRO A 118 -7.66 -21.70 -5.76
C PRO A 118 -8.09 -22.01 -7.21
N VAL A 119 -7.12 -22.21 -8.10
CA VAL A 119 -7.38 -22.53 -9.50
C VAL A 119 -7.58 -24.03 -9.67
N LEU A 120 -8.73 -24.44 -10.20
CA LEU A 120 -8.98 -25.84 -10.58
C LEU A 120 -8.42 -26.14 -11.98
N HIS A 121 -7.53 -27.13 -12.06
CA HIS A 121 -7.00 -27.65 -13.31
C HIS A 121 -6.91 -29.17 -13.25
N ASP A 122 -7.63 -29.86 -14.14
CA ASP A 122 -7.60 -31.32 -14.29
C ASP A 122 -7.88 -32.07 -12.97
N GLY A 123 -8.82 -31.55 -12.18
CA GLY A 123 -9.21 -32.09 -10.88
C GLY A 123 -8.24 -31.75 -9.73
N LEU A 124 -7.15 -31.03 -10.02
CA LEU A 124 -6.20 -30.55 -9.03
C LEU A 124 -6.51 -29.12 -8.63
N LEU A 125 -6.52 -28.88 -7.31
CA LEU A 125 -6.72 -27.57 -6.73
C LEU A 125 -5.35 -26.92 -6.50
N LEU A 126 -5.09 -25.80 -7.16
CA LEU A 126 -3.80 -25.13 -7.20
C LEU A 126 -3.87 -23.77 -6.48
N VAL A 127 -2.84 -23.47 -5.69
CA VAL A 127 -2.64 -22.18 -5.01
C VAL A 127 -1.21 -21.69 -5.26
N ASP A 128 -0.90 -20.51 -4.74
CA ASP A 128 0.39 -19.84 -4.86
C ASP A 128 1.58 -20.80 -4.67
N GLY A 129 2.54 -20.74 -5.61
CA GLY A 129 3.75 -21.55 -5.58
C GLY A 129 4.64 -21.26 -4.37
N GLY A 130 4.56 -20.03 -3.85
CA GLY A 130 5.27 -19.54 -2.69
C GLY A 130 4.95 -20.30 -1.41
N CYS A 131 3.79 -20.95 -1.28
CA CYS A 131 3.47 -21.76 -0.10
C CYS A 131 4.49 -22.90 0.13
N ILE A 132 5.12 -23.42 -0.92
CA ILE A 132 6.17 -24.45 -0.83
C ILE A 132 7.53 -23.94 -1.35
N ARG A 133 7.52 -23.10 -2.39
CA ARG A 133 8.73 -22.64 -3.08
C ARG A 133 8.58 -21.20 -3.58
N ASN A 134 8.89 -20.25 -2.71
CA ASN A 134 8.87 -18.80 -2.96
C ASN A 134 10.01 -18.35 -3.89
N LEU A 135 11.21 -18.96 -3.74
CA LEU A 135 12.31 -18.76 -4.67
C LEU A 135 12.67 -20.09 -5.35
N PRO A 136 12.16 -20.36 -6.57
CA PRO A 136 12.43 -21.58 -7.34
C PRO A 136 13.83 -21.58 -7.96
N HIS A 137 14.87 -21.38 -7.14
CA HIS A 137 16.28 -21.41 -7.52
C HIS A 137 16.73 -22.78 -8.06
N ASP A 138 15.90 -23.81 -7.87
CA ASP A 138 16.12 -25.16 -8.35
C ASP A 138 15.43 -25.48 -9.68
N ALA A 139 14.71 -24.50 -10.26
CA ALA A 139 13.93 -24.68 -11.48
C ALA A 139 14.72 -25.22 -12.68
N PHE A 140 16.03 -24.95 -12.75
CA PHE A 140 16.90 -25.33 -13.86
C PHE A 140 18.14 -26.11 -13.38
N ARG A 141 18.01 -26.88 -12.29
CA ARG A 141 19.11 -27.72 -11.79
C ARG A 141 19.59 -28.66 -12.89
N GLY A 142 20.92 -28.72 -13.05
CA GLY A 142 21.57 -29.57 -14.05
C GLY A 142 21.76 -28.90 -15.43
N GLU A 143 21.21 -27.71 -15.65
CA GLU A 143 21.49 -26.95 -16.88
C GLU A 143 22.85 -26.25 -16.82
N GLU A 144 23.44 -26.01 -18.00
CA GLU A 144 24.66 -25.23 -18.15
C GLU A 144 24.35 -23.73 -18.04
N GLY A 145 25.22 -22.98 -17.35
CA GLY A 145 25.09 -21.54 -17.16
C GLY A 145 24.84 -21.12 -15.72
N SER A 146 24.91 -19.79 -15.50
CA SER A 146 24.61 -19.15 -14.22
C SER A 146 23.15 -18.73 -14.16
N MET A 147 22.56 -18.79 -12.96
CA MET A 147 21.20 -18.36 -12.68
C MET A 147 21.23 -17.04 -11.93
N LEU A 148 20.59 -16.00 -12.46
CA LEU A 148 20.31 -14.78 -11.71
C LEU A 148 18.97 -14.95 -10.98
N ALA A 149 19.02 -15.00 -9.65
CA ALA A 149 17.84 -15.10 -8.80
C ALA A 149 17.50 -13.74 -8.20
N LEU A 150 16.24 -13.33 -8.31
CA LEU A 150 15.74 -12.08 -7.74
C LEU A 150 14.88 -12.42 -6.53
N SER A 151 15.31 -12.00 -5.33
CA SER A 151 14.59 -12.23 -4.08
C SER A 151 14.08 -10.91 -3.53
N LEU A 152 12.76 -10.80 -3.41
CA LEU A 152 12.12 -9.72 -2.69
C LEU A 152 12.30 -9.94 -1.17
N ARG A 153 12.73 -8.91 -0.44
CA ARG A 153 12.88 -8.94 1.02
C ARG A 153 12.28 -7.69 1.64
N PRO A 154 11.60 -7.83 2.80
CA PRO A 154 11.10 -6.67 3.50
C PRO A 154 12.27 -5.79 3.91
N GLY A 155 12.12 -4.49 3.73
CA GLY A 155 13.12 -3.52 4.15
C GLY A 155 13.07 -3.39 5.65
N GLY A 156 14.12 -3.87 6.33
CA GLY A 156 14.35 -3.76 7.76
C GLY A 156 13.07 -3.53 8.56
N ALA A 157 12.15 -4.51 8.55
CA ALA A 157 10.97 -4.43 9.40
C ALA A 157 11.49 -4.23 10.83
N ASP A 158 11.00 -3.20 11.52
CA ASP A 158 11.34 -3.00 12.91
C ASP A 158 10.96 -4.30 13.63
N LEU A 159 11.95 -5.11 14.01
CA LEU A 159 11.72 -6.44 14.60
C LEU A 159 10.83 -6.32 15.84
N LYS A 160 10.86 -5.16 16.50
CA LYS A 160 9.98 -4.79 17.62
C LYS A 160 8.49 -4.68 17.23
N ALA A 161 8.21 -4.30 15.98
CA ALA A 161 6.86 -4.25 15.44
C ALA A 161 6.30 -5.64 15.09
N LEU A 162 7.13 -6.70 15.07
CA LEU A 162 6.68 -8.09 14.98
C LEU A 162 6.40 -8.68 16.36
N GLU A 163 7.20 -8.34 17.36
CA GLU A 163 7.08 -8.85 18.75
C GLU A 163 5.78 -8.41 19.46
N ASN A 164 5.18 -7.28 19.07
CA ASN A 164 3.99 -6.71 19.72
C ASN A 164 2.70 -6.77 18.89
N ARG A 165 2.64 -7.58 17.82
CA ARG A 165 1.42 -7.63 16.97
C ARG A 165 0.29 -8.37 17.66
N ASN A 166 -0.88 -7.74 17.68
CA ASN A 166 -2.13 -8.40 18.05
C ASN A 166 -2.90 -8.78 16.77
N ILE A 167 -3.06 -10.07 16.50
CA ILE A 167 -3.81 -10.56 15.34
C ILE A 167 -5.26 -10.71 15.76
N THR A 168 -6.13 -9.84 15.25
CA THR A 168 -7.52 -9.73 15.73
C THR A 168 -8.57 -10.12 14.69
N SER A 169 -8.20 -10.14 13.41
CA SER A 169 -9.11 -10.47 12.32
C SER A 169 -8.64 -11.69 11.52
N LEU A 170 -9.59 -12.36 10.84
CA LEU A 170 -9.28 -13.49 9.97
C LEU A 170 -8.39 -13.09 8.78
N LEU A 171 -8.53 -11.87 8.30
CA LEU A 171 -7.73 -11.34 7.20
C LEU A 171 -6.30 -11.03 7.65
N GLU A 172 -6.12 -10.46 8.85
CA GLU A 172 -4.79 -10.32 9.45
C GLU A 172 -4.15 -11.69 9.68
N PHE A 173 -4.90 -12.66 10.23
CA PHE A 173 -4.41 -14.01 10.44
C PHE A 173 -3.96 -14.67 9.13
N SER A 174 -4.77 -14.57 8.07
CA SER A 174 -4.43 -15.17 6.77
C SER A 174 -3.21 -14.51 6.15
N SER A 175 -3.12 -13.18 6.17
CA SER A 175 -1.94 -12.45 5.69
C SER A 175 -0.69 -12.86 6.44
N GLN A 176 -0.77 -12.97 7.77
CA GLN A 176 0.37 -13.33 8.61
C GLN A 176 0.79 -14.78 8.45
N LEU A 177 -0.16 -15.69 8.24
CA LEU A 177 0.15 -17.09 7.92
C LEU A 177 0.90 -17.18 6.58
N VAL A 178 0.45 -16.44 5.56
CA VAL A 178 1.14 -16.38 4.26
C VAL A 178 2.54 -15.79 4.43
N GLU A 179 2.70 -14.67 5.13
CA GLU A 179 4.02 -14.07 5.40
C GLU A 179 4.96 -15.02 6.16
N THR A 180 4.43 -15.77 7.13
CA THR A 180 5.19 -16.79 7.86
C THR A 180 5.69 -17.89 6.94
N LEU A 181 4.87 -18.36 6.00
CA LEU A 181 5.27 -19.37 5.02
C LEU A 181 6.31 -18.82 4.03
N LEU A 182 6.16 -17.59 3.57
CA LEU A 182 7.00 -17.01 2.52
C LEU A 182 8.36 -16.51 3.03
N PHE A 183 8.38 -15.93 4.23
CA PHE A 183 9.52 -15.17 4.76
C PHE A 183 9.96 -15.59 6.16
N GLY A 184 9.24 -16.51 6.80
CA GLY A 184 9.58 -17.00 8.13
C GLY A 184 11.01 -17.57 8.16
N PRO A 185 11.78 -17.31 9.23
CA PRO A 185 13.19 -17.73 9.31
C PRO A 185 13.38 -19.25 9.25
N ASP A 186 12.40 -20.00 9.76
CA ASP A 186 12.38 -21.47 9.74
C ASP A 186 11.50 -22.05 8.61
N SER A 187 10.98 -21.20 7.72
CA SER A 187 10.18 -21.66 6.59
C SER A 187 11.05 -22.43 5.59
N ALA A 188 10.44 -23.34 4.82
CA ALA A 188 11.12 -24.01 3.71
C ALA A 188 11.58 -23.05 2.60
N ASN A 189 11.12 -21.80 2.65
CA ASN A 189 11.49 -20.70 1.77
C ASN A 189 12.64 -19.84 2.30
N SER A 190 13.07 -20.08 3.54
CA SER A 190 14.14 -19.33 4.18
C SER A 190 15.44 -19.48 3.39
N LEU A 191 15.98 -18.35 2.98
CA LEU A 191 17.27 -18.28 2.29
C LEU A 191 18.44 -18.16 3.28
N VAL A 192 18.17 -18.12 4.58
CA VAL A 192 19.19 -17.96 5.64
C VAL A 192 20.13 -19.18 5.69
N ASN A 193 19.60 -20.37 5.41
CA ASN A 193 20.35 -21.62 5.40
C ASN A 193 20.84 -22.02 4.01
N MET A 194 20.62 -21.17 3.01
CA MET A 194 21.10 -21.42 1.66
C MET A 194 22.61 -21.16 1.67
N LYS A 195 23.41 -22.23 1.80
CA LYS A 195 24.87 -22.11 1.75
C LYS A 195 25.25 -21.43 0.44
N ALA A 196 26.05 -20.38 0.54
CA ALA A 196 26.65 -19.70 -0.62
C ALA A 196 27.43 -20.65 -1.55
N ASP A 197 27.82 -21.84 -1.03
CA ASP A 197 28.59 -22.86 -1.75
C ASP A 197 27.75 -23.96 -2.43
N ASP A 198 26.47 -24.18 -2.08
CA ASP A 198 25.72 -25.34 -2.62
C ASP A 198 25.26 -25.14 -4.08
N ASN A 199 25.50 -23.96 -4.67
CA ASN A 199 25.24 -23.70 -6.07
C ASN A 199 26.12 -22.53 -6.57
N GLU A 200 27.39 -22.78 -6.88
CA GLU A 200 28.34 -21.77 -7.44
C GLU A 200 27.80 -21.01 -8.67
N LYS A 201 26.73 -21.53 -9.28
CA LYS A 201 26.03 -20.95 -10.43
C LYS A 201 24.92 -19.96 -10.05
N LEU A 202 24.54 -19.83 -8.78
CA LEU A 202 23.43 -18.98 -8.34
C LEU A 202 23.94 -17.58 -7.97
N ASP A 203 23.52 -16.59 -8.75
CA ASP A 203 23.76 -15.18 -8.50
C ASP A 203 22.50 -14.53 -7.89
N LEU A 204 22.51 -14.27 -6.59
CA LEU A 204 21.35 -13.76 -5.86
C LEU A 204 21.36 -12.22 -5.78
N VAL A 205 20.29 -11.58 -6.26
CA VAL A 205 19.97 -10.16 -6.07
C VAL A 205 18.87 -10.06 -5.03
N SER A 206 19.18 -9.46 -3.88
CA SER A 206 18.18 -9.14 -2.85
C SER A 206 17.61 -7.75 -3.10
N ILE A 207 16.30 -7.65 -3.26
CA ILE A 207 15.57 -6.41 -3.57
C ILE A 207 14.73 -6.04 -2.35
N ASP A 208 15.01 -4.87 -1.80
CA ASP A 208 14.26 -4.29 -0.69
C ASP A 208 12.92 -3.72 -1.19
N TYR A 209 11.79 -4.17 -0.63
CA TYR A 209 10.46 -3.61 -0.91
C TYR A 209 9.89 -2.76 0.24
N GLY A 210 10.67 -2.50 1.27
CA GLY A 210 10.31 -1.71 2.44
C GLY A 210 9.18 -2.36 3.21
N THR A 211 8.14 -1.58 3.48
CA THR A 211 6.95 -1.98 4.23
C THR A 211 5.75 -2.33 3.34
N VAL A 212 5.94 -2.50 2.02
CA VAL A 212 4.83 -2.87 1.13
C VAL A 212 4.33 -4.26 1.49
N GLY A 213 3.03 -4.38 1.77
CA GLY A 213 2.40 -5.65 2.10
C GLY A 213 2.24 -6.56 0.88
N THR A 214 2.20 -7.87 1.11
CA THR A 214 2.04 -8.89 0.05
C THR A 214 0.75 -8.70 -0.77
N VAL A 215 -0.30 -8.16 -0.14
CA VAL A 215 -1.62 -7.91 -0.74
C VAL A 215 -1.96 -6.42 -0.84
N ASP A 216 -0.95 -5.56 -0.93
CA ASP A 216 -1.13 -4.12 -1.12
C ASP A 216 -1.34 -3.80 -2.62
N PHE A 217 -2.60 -3.82 -3.06
CA PHE A 217 -3.00 -3.45 -4.42
C PHE A 217 -3.31 -1.95 -4.55
N GLY A 218 -3.30 -1.20 -3.45
CA GLY A 218 -3.62 0.23 -3.36
C GLY A 218 -2.41 1.15 -3.56
N LEU A 219 -1.34 0.66 -4.19
CA LEU A 219 -0.09 1.39 -4.31
C LEU A 219 -0.22 2.65 -5.16
N SER A 220 0.27 3.78 -4.62
CA SER A 220 0.44 5.02 -5.37
C SER A 220 1.45 4.86 -6.51
N GLN A 221 1.38 5.74 -7.50
CA GLN A 221 2.34 5.74 -8.62
C GLN A 221 3.78 5.92 -8.13
N VAL A 222 4.00 6.84 -7.19
CA VAL A 222 5.29 7.06 -6.50
C VAL A 222 5.79 5.76 -5.88
N ARG A 223 4.93 5.02 -5.17
CA ARG A 223 5.36 3.79 -4.48
C ARG A 223 5.71 2.69 -5.46
N LYS A 224 4.97 2.54 -6.57
CA LYS A 224 5.30 1.61 -7.66
C LYS A 224 6.66 1.95 -8.28
N LEU A 225 6.92 3.23 -8.56
CA LEU A 225 8.19 3.70 -9.12
C LEU A 225 9.35 3.46 -8.17
N TRP A 226 9.15 3.72 -6.88
CA TRP A 226 10.14 3.42 -5.85
C TRP A 226 10.51 1.93 -5.84
N LEU A 227 9.53 1.02 -5.91
CA LEU A 227 9.78 -0.43 -6.00
C LEU A 227 10.59 -0.81 -7.25
N VAL A 228 10.24 -0.25 -8.40
CA VAL A 228 10.98 -0.46 -9.65
C VAL A 228 12.42 0.05 -9.51
N GLN A 229 12.61 1.20 -8.87
CA GLN A 229 13.93 1.77 -8.60
C GLN A 229 14.76 0.88 -7.66
N GLN A 230 14.17 0.30 -6.62
CA GLN A 230 14.89 -0.63 -5.74
C GLN A 230 15.37 -1.87 -6.51
N GLY A 231 14.52 -2.44 -7.37
CA GLY A 231 14.89 -3.56 -8.23
C GLY A 231 16.03 -3.21 -9.20
N TRP A 232 15.96 -2.04 -9.83
CA TRP A 232 17.02 -1.53 -10.71
C TRP A 232 18.35 -1.37 -9.96
N LYS A 233 18.33 -0.65 -8.83
CA LYS A 233 19.49 -0.36 -8.00
C LYS A 233 20.17 -1.66 -7.55
N ALA A 234 19.43 -2.58 -6.94
CA ALA A 234 19.97 -3.84 -6.44
C ALA A 234 20.59 -4.68 -7.57
N THR A 235 19.94 -4.72 -8.74
CA THR A 235 20.46 -5.48 -9.89
C THR A 235 21.72 -4.85 -10.46
N VAL A 236 21.75 -3.52 -10.61
CA VAL A 236 22.94 -2.80 -11.13
C VAL A 236 24.10 -2.91 -10.18
N GLU A 237 23.90 -2.74 -8.87
CA GLU A 237 24.95 -2.91 -7.86
C GLU A 237 25.57 -4.31 -7.97
N ARG A 238 24.73 -5.34 -8.12
CA ARG A 238 25.21 -6.72 -8.29
C ARG A 238 25.97 -6.93 -9.59
N LEU A 239 25.42 -6.49 -10.72
CA LEU A 239 26.07 -6.65 -12.03
C LEU A 239 27.35 -5.83 -12.17
N SER A 240 27.41 -4.65 -11.55
CA SER A 240 28.59 -3.79 -11.52
C SER A 240 29.74 -4.46 -10.77
N HIS A 241 29.44 -5.16 -9.68
CA HIS A 241 30.42 -5.99 -8.97
C HIS A 241 31.00 -7.10 -9.85
N CYS A 242 30.18 -7.70 -10.72
CA CYS A 242 30.60 -8.77 -11.63
C CYS A 242 31.34 -8.28 -12.89
N ARG A 243 31.09 -7.06 -13.38
CA ARG A 243 31.59 -6.57 -14.69
C ARG A 243 32.43 -5.28 -14.64
N GLY A 244 32.54 -4.62 -13.49
CA GLY A 244 33.34 -3.40 -13.32
C GLY A 244 32.89 -2.19 -14.14
N LYS A 245 31.62 -2.15 -14.58
CA LYS A 245 31.04 -1.03 -15.34
C LYS A 245 29.91 -0.37 -14.56
N VAL A 246 29.93 0.96 -14.49
CA VAL A 246 28.79 1.76 -14.02
C VAL A 246 27.69 1.69 -15.07
N ILE A 247 26.46 1.38 -14.65
CA ILE A 247 25.29 1.32 -15.52
C ILE A 247 24.32 2.40 -15.04
N ASP A 248 24.14 3.44 -15.85
CA ASP A 248 23.21 4.53 -15.54
C ASP A 248 21.75 4.06 -15.64
N PRO A 249 20.85 4.61 -14.79
CA PRO A 249 19.43 4.32 -14.90
C PRO A 249 18.89 4.70 -16.28
N PRO A 250 17.91 3.96 -16.82
CA PRO A 250 17.36 4.28 -18.12
C PRO A 250 16.57 5.61 -18.03
N PRO A 251 16.54 6.41 -19.11
CA PRO A 251 15.92 7.75 -19.09
C PRO A 251 14.48 7.76 -18.56
N TRP A 252 13.67 6.79 -18.98
CA TRP A 252 12.28 6.67 -18.53
C TRP A 252 12.15 6.52 -17.01
N LEU A 253 13.10 5.85 -16.33
CA LEU A 253 13.05 5.69 -14.88
C LEU A 253 13.36 7.02 -14.17
N VAL A 254 14.26 7.82 -14.74
CA VAL A 254 14.61 9.15 -14.24
C VAL A 254 13.43 10.11 -14.43
N GLU A 255 12.85 10.12 -15.64
CA GLU A 255 11.70 10.97 -15.99
C GLU A 255 10.48 10.66 -15.12
N MET A 256 10.11 9.38 -14.96
CA MET A 256 8.96 9.00 -14.15
C MET A 256 9.18 9.31 -12.66
N LYS A 257 10.41 9.20 -12.14
CA LYS A 257 10.71 9.58 -10.76
C LYS A 257 10.44 11.07 -10.53
N LEU A 258 10.90 11.93 -11.44
CA LEU A 258 10.65 13.36 -11.39
C LEU A 258 9.15 13.69 -11.42
N GLN A 259 8.39 13.05 -12.32
CA GLN A 259 6.94 13.25 -12.41
C GLN A 259 6.23 12.87 -11.12
N ALA A 260 6.57 11.71 -10.54
CA ALA A 260 5.93 11.24 -9.32
C ALA A 260 6.28 12.10 -8.10
N GLU A 261 7.52 12.60 -8.01
CA GLU A 261 7.92 13.57 -6.97
C GLU A 261 7.11 14.87 -7.08
N GLN A 262 6.89 15.37 -8.30
CA GLN A 262 6.04 16.55 -8.55
C GLN A 262 4.57 16.31 -8.16
N GLU A 263 3.98 15.18 -8.57
CA GLU A 263 2.60 14.83 -8.22
C GLU A 263 2.41 14.71 -6.70
N GLN A 264 3.41 14.19 -5.98
CA GLN A 264 3.35 14.09 -4.53
C GLN A 264 3.41 15.47 -3.86
N GLU A 265 4.33 16.33 -4.29
CA GLU A 265 4.42 17.72 -3.79
C GLU A 265 3.11 18.48 -4.02
N GLU A 266 2.47 18.31 -5.19
CA GLU A 266 1.17 18.90 -5.49
C GLU A 266 0.05 18.34 -4.59
N ALA A 267 0.02 17.03 -4.35
CA ALA A 267 -0.97 16.38 -3.50
C ALA A 267 -0.83 16.83 -2.02
N GLU A 268 0.39 16.90 -1.50
CA GLU A 268 0.67 17.40 -0.14
C GLU A 268 0.27 18.87 0.00
N ALA A 269 0.57 19.71 -1.00
CA ALA A 269 0.16 21.11 -1.01
C ALA A 269 -1.36 21.30 -1.05
N GLU A 270 -2.08 20.46 -1.79
CA GLU A 270 -3.55 20.51 -1.86
C GLU A 270 -4.20 20.02 -0.56
N GLU A 271 -3.65 18.98 0.07
CA GLU A 271 -4.11 18.55 1.39
C GLU A 271 -3.89 19.65 2.45
N GLU A 272 -2.74 20.34 2.40
CA GLU A 272 -2.48 21.48 3.29
C GLU A 272 -3.47 22.63 3.04
N ARG A 273 -3.81 22.95 1.78
CA ARG A 273 -4.85 23.94 1.45
C ARG A 273 -6.21 23.53 2.00
N ARG A 274 -6.59 22.26 1.83
CA ARG A 274 -7.86 21.74 2.32
C ARG A 274 -7.94 21.81 3.84
N ARG A 275 -6.87 21.44 4.55
CA ARG A 275 -6.77 21.60 6.02
C ARG A 275 -6.90 23.06 6.44
N LYS A 276 -6.33 24.01 5.69
CA LYS A 276 -6.49 25.44 5.97
C LYS A 276 -7.94 25.90 5.80
N LEU A 277 -8.61 25.44 4.75
CA LEU A 277 -10.02 25.77 4.48
C LEU A 277 -10.98 25.15 5.49
N GLU A 278 -10.76 23.89 5.91
CA GLU A 278 -11.56 23.22 6.94
C GLU A 278 -11.40 23.86 8.32
N ASN A 279 -10.25 24.50 8.59
CA ASN A 279 -9.99 25.23 9.84
C ASN A 279 -10.35 26.73 9.77
N GLU A 280 -10.91 27.23 8.67
CA GLU A 280 -11.42 28.60 8.63
C GLU A 280 -12.77 28.69 9.36
N PRO A 281 -12.94 29.64 10.30
CA PRO A 281 -14.21 29.81 10.99
C PRO A 281 -15.31 30.21 9.99
N PRO A 282 -16.56 29.72 10.15
CA PRO A 282 -17.70 30.10 9.32
C PRO A 282 -17.82 31.63 9.18
N GLU A 283 -18.23 32.13 8.00
CA GLU A 283 -18.32 33.57 7.71
C GLU A 283 -19.18 34.36 8.72
N GLU A 284 -20.20 33.71 9.29
CA GLU A 284 -21.04 34.28 10.34
C GLU A 284 -20.27 34.52 11.66
N ILE A 285 -19.31 33.65 11.97
CA ILE A 285 -18.40 33.78 13.12
C ILE A 285 -17.31 34.80 12.83
N LYS A 286 -16.75 34.84 11.61
CA LYS A 286 -15.77 35.87 11.20
C LYS A 286 -16.37 37.27 11.34
N LYS A 287 -17.60 37.47 10.86
CA LYS A 287 -18.32 38.74 10.99
C LYS A 287 -18.58 39.11 12.45
N GLY A 288 -18.99 38.14 13.27
CA GLY A 288 -19.17 38.33 14.70
C GLY A 288 -17.87 38.74 15.42
N LEU A 289 -16.74 38.12 15.06
CA LEU A 289 -15.42 38.45 15.60
C LEU A 289 -14.96 39.86 15.19
N GLU A 290 -15.20 40.28 13.94
CA GLU A 290 -14.89 41.63 13.47
C GLU A 290 -15.72 42.71 14.17
N GLU A 291 -17.04 42.49 14.32
CA GLU A 291 -17.92 43.40 15.06
C GLU A 291 -17.52 43.51 16.54
N MET A 292 -17.04 42.40 17.12
CA MET A 292 -16.56 42.33 18.50
C MET A 292 -15.20 43.02 18.66
N LYS A 293 -14.28 42.85 17.71
CA LYS A 293 -12.98 43.55 17.66
C LYS A 293 -13.18 45.06 17.53
N ALA A 294 -14.05 45.49 16.62
CA ALA A 294 -14.41 46.91 16.46
C ALA A 294 -15.04 47.51 17.73
N SER A 295 -15.86 46.72 18.46
CA SER A 295 -16.44 47.15 19.74
C SER A 295 -15.40 47.27 20.84
N LEU A 296 -14.41 46.37 20.90
CA LEU A 296 -13.33 46.39 21.91
C LEU A 296 -12.31 47.51 21.65
N ASP A 297 -11.99 47.77 20.37
CA ASP A 297 -11.13 48.89 19.95
C ASP A 297 -11.73 50.25 20.37
N ALA A 298 -13.06 50.38 20.34
CA ALA A 298 -13.76 51.59 20.80
C ALA A 298 -13.57 51.87 22.31
N PHE A 299 -13.19 50.86 23.10
CA PHE A 299 -12.83 50.98 24.52
C PHE A 299 -11.32 50.93 24.76
N ALA A 300 -10.50 50.98 23.71
CA ALA A 300 -9.04 50.85 23.75
C ALA A 300 -8.55 49.55 24.43
N ILE A 301 -9.30 48.45 24.26
CA ILE A 301 -8.95 47.13 24.76
C ILE A 301 -8.40 46.30 23.61
N ASP A 302 -7.15 45.84 23.73
CA ASP A 302 -6.50 45.04 22.70
C ASP A 302 -7.11 43.62 22.65
N PHE A 303 -7.75 43.31 21.52
CA PHE A 303 -8.39 42.04 21.24
C PHE A 303 -7.41 40.86 21.31
N ASP A 304 -6.21 41.03 20.77
CA ASP A 304 -5.24 39.96 20.61
C ASP A 304 -4.62 39.58 21.97
N VAL A 305 -4.49 40.54 22.89
CA VAL A 305 -4.10 40.30 24.30
C VAL A 305 -5.17 39.49 25.05
N CYS A 306 -6.45 39.80 24.84
CA CYS A 306 -7.56 39.13 25.53
C CYS A 306 -7.72 37.66 25.11
N MET A 307 -7.36 37.34 23.87
CA MET A 307 -7.41 35.98 23.32
C MET A 307 -6.19 35.12 23.66
N GLN A 308 -5.06 35.72 24.03
CA GLN A 308 -3.81 35.00 24.32
C GLN A 308 -3.58 34.65 25.80
N GLU A 309 -4.28 35.30 26.76
CA GLU A 309 -4.06 35.05 28.20
C GLU A 309 -4.95 33.95 28.79
N ASN A 310 -4.45 33.21 29.78
CA ASN A 310 -5.19 32.15 30.49
C ASN A 310 -6.38 32.70 31.31
N ASP A 311 -7.38 31.85 31.61
CA ASP A 311 -8.69 32.19 32.20
C ASP A 311 -8.70 33.15 33.39
N ARG A 312 -7.61 33.23 34.17
CA ARG A 312 -7.50 34.11 35.35
C ARG A 312 -7.24 35.57 35.03
N ASP A 313 -6.62 35.91 33.90
CA ASP A 313 -6.24 37.29 33.58
C ASP A 313 -7.27 37.98 32.67
N VAL A 314 -8.03 37.22 31.87
CA VAL A 314 -9.24 37.70 31.17
C VAL A 314 -10.28 38.25 32.16
N ALA A 315 -10.48 37.54 33.29
CA ALA A 315 -11.34 38.01 34.37
C ALA A 315 -10.84 39.33 34.99
N LYS A 316 -9.52 39.59 35.01
CA LYS A 316 -8.94 40.86 35.46
C LYS A 316 -9.13 41.97 34.43
N CYS A 317 -8.94 41.71 33.14
CA CYS A 317 -9.25 42.66 32.06
C CYS A 317 -10.74 43.08 32.11
N CYS A 318 -11.65 42.12 32.29
CA CYS A 318 -13.08 42.40 32.46
C CYS A 318 -13.41 43.10 33.79
N LEU A 319 -12.71 42.81 34.89
CA LEU A 319 -12.85 43.55 36.16
C LEU A 319 -12.32 44.99 36.06
N GLN A 320 -11.29 45.24 35.24
CA GLN A 320 -10.83 46.58 34.91
C GLN A 320 -11.84 47.33 34.05
N ALA A 321 -12.45 46.68 33.05
CA ALA A 321 -13.55 47.25 32.27
C ALA A 321 -14.82 47.48 33.11
N GLY A 322 -15.13 46.57 34.04
CA GLY A 322 -16.23 46.68 35.00
C GLY A 322 -16.02 47.75 36.07
N LYS A 323 -14.77 48.18 36.33
CA LYS A 323 -14.48 49.38 37.13
C LYS A 323 -14.77 50.68 36.38
N VAL A 324 -14.81 50.66 35.05
CA VAL A 324 -15.12 51.83 34.21
C VAL A 324 -16.63 52.05 34.08
N SER A 325 -17.49 51.09 34.46
CA SER A 325 -18.92 51.30 34.33
C SER A 325 -19.77 50.52 35.33
N LYS A 326 -20.37 51.28 36.25
CA LYS A 326 -21.57 50.87 37.00
C LYS A 326 -22.87 51.13 36.23
N ASP A 327 -22.79 51.63 34.99
CA ASP A 327 -23.93 52.11 34.19
C ASP A 327 -24.01 51.45 32.79
N LEU A 328 -23.50 50.23 32.61
CA LEU A 328 -23.56 49.54 31.32
C LEU A 328 -24.99 49.00 31.06
N PRO A 329 -25.64 49.36 29.94
CA PRO A 329 -26.94 48.82 29.55
C PRO A 329 -26.90 47.30 29.33
N ARG A 330 -28.03 46.62 29.55
CA ARG A 330 -28.23 45.16 29.35
C ARG A 330 -27.67 44.57 28.05
N ALA A 331 -27.51 45.38 27.01
CA ALA A 331 -26.94 44.97 25.72
C ALA A 331 -25.47 44.51 25.82
N TYR A 332 -24.69 45.02 26.78
CA TYR A 332 -23.26 44.74 26.88
C TYR A 332 -22.91 43.50 27.70
N THR A 333 -23.79 43.10 28.63
CA THR A 333 -23.73 41.77 29.28
C THR A 333 -23.80 40.65 28.25
N THR A 334 -24.58 40.85 27.17
CA THR A 334 -24.69 39.90 26.06
C THR A 334 -23.36 39.76 25.34
N THR A 335 -22.67 40.85 25.01
CA THR A 335 -21.35 40.82 24.34
C THR A 335 -20.29 40.05 25.15
N ILE A 336 -20.25 40.26 26.48
CA ILE A 336 -19.31 39.54 27.36
C ILE A 336 -19.65 38.04 27.47
N LEU A 337 -20.94 37.70 27.51
CA LEU A 337 -21.40 36.31 27.45
C LEU A 337 -21.08 35.65 26.09
N THR A 338 -21.22 36.39 24.98
CA THR A 338 -20.86 35.91 23.64
C THR A 338 -19.36 35.63 23.53
N ILE A 339 -18.49 36.47 24.11
CA ILE A 339 -17.03 36.21 24.20
C ILE A 339 -16.75 34.88 24.90
N PHE A 340 -17.44 34.60 26.02
CA PHE A 340 -17.29 33.34 26.75
C PHE A 340 -17.81 32.13 25.97
N VAL A 341 -18.95 32.24 25.30
CA VAL A 341 -19.52 31.17 24.48
C VAL A 341 -18.64 30.87 23.27
N CYS A 342 -18.14 31.89 22.57
CA CYS A 342 -17.24 31.71 21.42
C CYS A 342 -15.90 31.10 21.83
N ARG A 343 -15.36 31.45 23.00
CA ARG A 343 -14.11 30.88 23.52
C ARG A 343 -14.27 29.44 24.01
N ALA A 344 -15.37 29.12 24.69
CA ALA A 344 -15.70 27.75 25.09
C ALA A 344 -15.83 26.81 23.89
N TRP A 345 -16.47 27.30 22.81
CA TRP A 345 -16.58 26.58 21.54
C TRP A 345 -15.21 26.38 20.88
N TRP A 346 -14.38 27.43 20.81
CA TRP A 346 -13.02 27.35 20.27
C TRP A 346 -12.15 26.34 21.03
N THR A 347 -12.24 26.29 22.36
CA THR A 347 -11.49 25.31 23.17
C THR A 347 -11.99 23.88 23.01
N GLU A 348 -13.29 23.62 22.84
CA GLU A 348 -13.82 22.28 22.57
C GLU A 348 -13.45 21.77 21.17
N GLU A 349 -13.47 22.64 20.15
CA GLU A 349 -13.06 22.30 18.78
C GLU A 349 -11.55 22.03 18.69
N SER A 350 -10.73 22.84 19.39
CA SER A 350 -9.28 22.67 19.47
C SER A 350 -8.89 21.34 20.15
N TYR A 351 -9.64 20.91 21.16
CA TYR A 351 -9.43 19.62 21.83
C TYR A 351 -9.83 18.45 20.92
N ARG A 352 -10.95 18.54 20.20
CA ARG A 352 -11.37 17.52 19.21
C ARG A 352 -10.37 17.36 18.06
N CYS A 353 -9.77 18.45 17.57
CA CYS A 353 -8.72 18.37 16.55
C CYS A 353 -7.42 17.73 17.07
N SER A 354 -7.10 17.88 18.36
CA SER A 354 -5.90 17.26 18.94
C SER A 354 -6.05 15.74 19.16
N GLU A 355 -7.24 15.25 19.54
CA GLU A 355 -7.50 13.80 19.68
C GLU A 355 -7.53 13.06 18.33
N ILE A 356 -7.97 13.71 17.24
CA ILE A 356 -7.97 13.14 15.88
C ILE A 356 -6.55 13.05 15.28
N SER A 357 -5.58 13.81 15.81
CA SER A 357 -4.18 13.74 15.40
C SER A 357 -3.33 12.72 16.18
N ALA A 358 -3.89 12.11 17.24
CA ALA A 358 -3.19 11.21 18.16
C ALA A 358 -3.80 9.80 18.25
N SER A 359 -4.74 9.46 17.36
CA SER A 359 -5.28 8.11 17.14
C SER A 359 -5.02 7.64 15.73
#